data_AF-A0A2P9GZY8-F1
#
_entry.id   AF-A0A2P9GZY8-F1
#
_cell.length_a   1.000
_cell.length_b   1.000
_cell.length_c   1.000
_cell.angle_alpha   90.00
_cell.angle_beta   90.00
_cell.angle_gamma   90.00
#
_symmetry.space_group_name_H-M   'P 1'
#
loop_
_entity.id
_entity.type
_entity.pdbx_description
1 polymer ?
#
loop_
_entity_poly.entity_id
_entity_poly.type
_entity_poly.pdbx_seq_one_letter_code
_entity_poly.pdbx_strand_id
1 'polypeptide(L)'
;MPLVLGVLVGILAAIMGVGGGFIMVPVMVYMLRMPMHVVVGTSLFQILFTCINVTIMQAWRNHTVDFVLALVLLIGSSIGAQLGVKLGRKLRGDQLKILLASLVLVVMFKMLYELLAQPEVLLAYVGGH
;
A
#
# COMPACT_ATOMS: atom_id res chain seq x y z
N MET A 1 15.30 15.46 -10.97
CA MET A 1 15.72 14.25 -10.23
C MET A 1 14.56 13.60 -9.45
N PRO A 2 13.86 14.26 -8.52
CA PRO A 2 12.82 13.60 -7.70
C PRO A 2 11.56 13.18 -8.49
N LEU A 3 11.20 13.93 -9.54
CA LEU A 3 9.99 13.66 -10.32
C LEU A 3 10.09 12.37 -11.15
N VAL A 4 11.24 12.13 -11.79
CA VAL A 4 11.48 10.95 -12.64
C VAL A 4 11.44 9.66 -11.83
N LEU A 5 12.09 9.67 -10.66
CA LEU A 5 12.04 8.56 -9.70
C LEU A 5 10.64 8.34 -9.15
N GLY A 6 9.92 9.41 -8.83
CA GLY A 6 8.52 9.33 -8.39
C GLY A 6 7.59 8.73 -9.44
N VAL A 7 7.79 9.06 -10.72
CA VAL A 7 7.05 8.47 -11.85
C VAL A 7 7.38 6.98 -12.01
N LEU A 8 8.67 6.61 -11.98
CA LEU A 8 9.11 5.23 -12.12
C LEU A 8 8.58 4.34 -10.98
N VAL A 9 8.69 4.84 -9.75
CA VAL A 9 8.12 4.21 -8.55
C VAL A 9 6.60 4.09 -8.63
N GLY A 10 5.92 5.16 -9.10
CA GLY A 10 4.47 5.15 -9.27
C GLY A 10 4.00 4.09 -10.25
N ILE A 11 4.73 3.91 -11.36
CA ILE A 11 4.45 2.85 -12.35
C ILE A 11 4.63 1.46 -11.72
N LEU A 12 5.74 1.23 -10.99
CA LEU A 12 5.99 -0.04 -10.30
C LEU A 12 4.92 -0.34 -9.25
N ALA A 13 4.50 0.66 -8.49
CA ALA A 13 3.44 0.49 -7.47
C ALA A 13 2.06 0.27 -8.09
N ALA A 14 1.78 0.86 -9.25
CA ALA A 14 0.56 0.63 -10.02
C ALA A 14 0.51 -0.81 -10.56
N ILE A 15 1.63 -1.34 -11.04
CA ILE A 15 1.75 -2.73 -11.51
C ILE A 15 1.54 -3.72 -10.35
N MET A 16 2.07 -3.42 -9.16
CA MET A 16 1.84 -4.27 -7.98
C MET A 16 0.40 -4.24 -7.44
N GLY A 17 -0.43 -3.27 -7.84
CA GLY A 17 -1.83 -3.17 -7.38
C GLY A 17 -1.99 -2.82 -5.89
N VAL A 18 -0.91 -2.49 -5.17
CA VAL A 18 -0.91 -2.22 -3.71
C VAL A 18 -1.42 -0.80 -3.35
N GLY A 19 -1.91 -0.02 -4.32
CA GLY A 19 -2.47 1.31 -4.05
C GLY A 19 -1.44 2.42 -3.79
N GLY A 20 -0.19 2.26 -4.25
CA GLY A 20 0.84 3.31 -4.24
C GLY A 20 1.50 3.60 -2.89
N GLY A 21 0.79 3.40 -1.78
CA GLY A 21 1.22 3.80 -0.43
C GLY A 21 2.51 3.12 0.05
N PHE A 22 2.74 1.86 -0.29
CA PHE A 22 3.90 1.10 0.17
C PHE A 22 5.25 1.70 -0.30
N ILE A 23 5.30 2.22 -1.53
CA ILE A 23 6.55 2.82 -2.06
C ILE A 23 6.59 4.34 -1.84
N MET A 24 5.43 5.01 -1.76
CA MET A 24 5.35 6.47 -1.51
C MET A 24 5.99 6.86 -0.17
N VAL A 25 5.77 6.05 0.88
CA VAL A 25 6.27 6.34 2.24
C VAL A 25 7.80 6.37 2.32
N PRO A 26 8.55 5.34 1.90
CA PRO A 26 10.01 5.38 1.92
C PRO A 26 10.56 6.48 1.00
N VAL A 27 9.95 6.75 -0.15
CA VAL A 27 10.38 7.85 -1.04
C VAL A 27 10.27 9.20 -0.34
N MET A 28 9.16 9.48 0.35
CA MET A 28 8.99 10.75 1.06
C MET A 28 9.91 10.90 2.27
N VAL A 29 10.15 9.81 3.02
CA VAL A 29 11.01 9.84 4.21
C VAL A 29 12.49 9.98 3.83
N TYR A 30 12.97 9.15 2.89
CA TYR A 30 14.39 9.10 2.53
C TYR A 30 14.79 10.21 1.55
N MET A 31 13.91 10.58 0.61
CA MET A 31 14.28 11.48 -0.49
C MET A 31 13.88 12.94 -0.22
N LEU A 32 12.72 13.18 0.40
CA LEU A 32 12.22 14.54 0.69
C LEU A 32 12.60 15.04 2.10
N ARG A 33 13.18 14.18 2.96
CA ARG A 33 13.59 14.50 4.35
C ARG A 33 12.51 15.25 5.16
N MET A 34 11.24 15.03 4.83
CA MET A 34 10.14 15.71 5.51
C MET A 34 9.88 15.10 6.89
N PRO A 35 9.43 15.89 7.87
CA PRO A 35 9.04 15.37 9.17
C PRO A 35 7.95 14.31 9.01
N MET A 36 8.12 13.18 9.73
CA MET A 36 7.30 11.97 9.59
C MET A 36 5.79 12.23 9.66
N HIS A 37 5.36 13.20 10.47
CA HIS A 37 3.96 13.59 10.59
C HIS A 37 3.35 14.13 9.30
N VAL A 38 4.11 14.87 8.50
CA VAL A 38 3.62 15.42 7.22
C VAL A 38 3.50 14.32 6.18
N VAL A 39 4.48 13.41 6.14
CA VAL A 39 4.52 12.29 5.19
C VAL A 39 3.28 11.39 5.33
N VAL A 40 2.94 11.01 6.57
CA VAL A 40 1.79 10.15 6.84
C VAL A 40 0.48 10.80 6.38
N GLY A 41 0.32 12.12 6.63
CA GLY A 41 -0.86 12.86 6.18
C GLY A 41 -0.95 12.94 4.65
N THR A 42 0.15 13.26 3.97
CA THR A 42 0.19 13.36 2.51
C THR A 42 -0.04 12.02 1.81
N SER A 43 0.51 10.92 2.35
CA SER A 43 0.29 9.59 1.79
C SER A 43 -1.17 9.15 1.99
N LEU A 44 -1.78 9.44 3.14
CA LEU A 44 -3.17 9.08 3.39
C LEU A 44 -4.12 9.79 2.42
N PHE A 45 -3.88 11.07 2.16
CA PHE A 45 -4.63 11.84 1.17
C PHE A 45 -4.50 11.27 -0.25
N GLN A 46 -3.27 10.93 -0.66
CA GLN A 46 -3.03 10.31 -1.96
C GLN A 46 -3.67 8.93 -2.09
N ILE A 47 -3.58 8.09 -1.05
CA ILE A 47 -4.24 6.77 -1.01
C ILE A 47 -5.76 6.92 -1.15
N LEU A 48 -6.36 7.95 -0.54
CA LEU A 48 -7.78 8.23 -0.65
C LEU A 48 -8.21 8.44 -2.12
N PHE A 49 -7.48 9.27 -2.86
CA PHE A 49 -7.71 9.49 -4.29
C PHE A 49 -7.49 8.22 -5.14
N THR A 50 -6.44 7.46 -4.83
CA THR A 50 -6.16 6.19 -5.52
C THR A 50 -7.27 5.18 -5.27
N CYS A 51 -7.72 5.02 -4.02
CA CYS A 51 -8.81 4.11 -3.66
C CYS A 51 -10.10 4.49 -4.38
N ILE A 52 -10.47 5.78 -4.40
CA ILE A 52 -11.65 6.24 -5.13
C ILE A 52 -11.55 5.86 -6.62
N ASN A 53 -10.41 6.10 -7.27
CA ASN A 53 -10.21 5.73 -8.66
C ASN A 53 -10.31 4.22 -8.90
N VAL A 54 -9.68 3.41 -8.04
CA VAL A 54 -9.73 1.94 -8.14
C VAL A 54 -11.15 1.44 -7.92
N THR A 55 -11.86 1.94 -6.91
CA THR A 55 -13.25 1.56 -6.63
C THR A 55 -14.17 1.90 -7.79
N ILE A 56 -14.04 3.09 -8.39
CA ILE A 56 -14.82 3.45 -9.58
C ILE A 56 -14.48 2.49 -10.73
N MET A 57 -13.19 2.32 -11.04
CA MET A 57 -12.75 1.41 -12.11
C MET A 57 -13.29 -0.03 -11.93
N GLN A 58 -13.34 -0.50 -10.69
CA GLN A 58 -13.77 -1.86 -10.34
C GLN A 58 -15.30 -2.00 -10.32
N ALA A 59 -16.02 -0.96 -9.89
CA ALA A 59 -17.48 -0.90 -9.99
C ALA A 59 -17.95 -0.91 -11.45
N TRP A 60 -17.26 -0.19 -12.34
CA TRP A 60 -17.54 -0.16 -13.76
C TRP A 60 -17.22 -1.47 -14.47
N ARG A 61 -16.17 -2.19 -14.05
CA ARG A 61 -15.75 -3.43 -14.72
C ARG A 61 -16.48 -4.68 -14.22
N ASN A 62 -16.81 -4.77 -12.93
CA ASN A 62 -17.18 -6.07 -12.35
C ASN A 62 -18.69 -6.32 -12.23
N HIS A 63 -19.57 -5.30 -12.32
CA HIS A 63 -21.05 -5.35 -12.17
C HIS A 63 -21.61 -6.16 -10.96
N THR A 64 -20.73 -6.72 -10.15
CA THR A 64 -20.93 -7.66 -9.05
C THR A 64 -20.03 -7.20 -7.91
N VAL A 65 -20.11 -5.91 -7.58
CA VAL A 65 -19.54 -5.44 -6.33
C VAL A 65 -20.46 -5.99 -5.26
N ASP A 66 -20.01 -7.05 -4.59
CA ASP A 66 -20.74 -7.57 -3.44
C ASP A 66 -20.79 -6.46 -2.39
N PHE A 67 -21.96 -5.82 -2.31
CA PHE A 67 -22.19 -4.67 -1.45
C PHE A 67 -21.96 -5.05 0.02
N VAL A 68 -22.15 -6.32 0.37
CA VAL A 68 -21.87 -6.86 1.70
C VAL A 68 -20.36 -6.86 1.95
N LEU A 69 -19.56 -7.37 1.02
CA LEU A 69 -18.10 -7.37 1.15
C LEU A 69 -17.54 -5.94 1.23
N ALA A 70 -18.05 -5.03 0.39
CA ALA A 70 -17.66 -3.63 0.42
C ALA A 70 -17.97 -2.97 1.78
N LEU A 71 -19.15 -3.26 2.34
CA LEU A 71 -19.56 -2.72 3.64
C LEU A 71 -18.72 -3.30 4.80
N VAL A 72 -18.44 -4.61 4.78
CA VAL A 72 -17.59 -5.27 5.78
C VAL A 72 -16.17 -4.71 5.74
N LEU A 73 -15.60 -4.54 4.54
CA LEU A 73 -14.28 -3.94 4.36
C LEU A 73 -14.24 -2.47 4.78
N LEU A 74 -15.28 -1.69 4.49
CA LEU A 74 -15.38 -0.29 4.92
C LEU A 74 -15.41 -0.17 6.44
N ILE A 75 -16.24 -0.97 7.11
CA ILE A 75 -16.37 -0.94 8.57
C ILE A 75 -15.06 -1.42 9.21
N GLY A 76 -14.52 -2.55 8.76
CA GLY A 76 -13.27 -3.11 9.25
C GLY A 76 -12.09 -2.16 9.06
N SER A 77 -11.94 -1.57 7.87
CA SER A 77 -10.88 -0.62 7.56
C SER A 77 -11.04 0.69 8.32
N SER A 78 -12.27 1.18 8.52
CA SER A 78 -12.51 2.42 9.27
C SER A 78 -12.13 2.27 10.74
N ILE A 79 -12.55 1.17 11.38
CA ILE A 79 -12.21 0.90 12.79
C ILE A 79 -10.71 0.65 12.93
N GLY A 80 -10.13 -0.16 12.04
CA GLY A 80 -8.70 -0.45 12.03
C GLY A 80 -7.84 0.80 11.82
N ALA A 81 -8.20 1.67 10.88
CA ALA A 81 -7.49 2.92 10.62
C ALA A 81 -7.56 3.88 11.80
N GLN A 82 -8.74 4.05 12.42
CA GLN A 82 -8.90 4.90 13.60
C GLN A 82 -8.06 4.42 14.78
N LEU A 83 -8.05 3.10 15.05
CA LEU A 83 -7.21 2.51 16.09
C LEU A 83 -5.72 2.67 15.79
N GLY A 84 -5.32 2.42 14.53
CA GLY A 84 -3.94 2.57 14.08
C GLY A 84 -3.41 4.00 14.25
N VAL A 85 -4.21 5.01 13.88
CA VAL A 85 -3.84 6.44 14.06
C VAL A 85 -3.74 6.80 15.53
N LYS A 86 -4.66 6.31 16.37
CA LYS A 86 -4.68 6.60 17.82
C LYS A 86 -3.45 5.99 18.51
N LEU A 87 -3.06 4.78 18.12
CA LEU A 87 -1.85 4.12 18.61
C LEU A 87 -0.57 4.81 18.10
N GLY A 88 -0.57 5.20 16.82
CA GLY A 88 0.53 5.90 16.16
C GLY A 88 0.84 7.28 16.75
N ARG A 89 -0.19 8.05 17.14
CA ARG A 89 -0.02 9.37 17.79
C ARG A 89 0.64 9.30 19.17
N LYS A 90 0.65 8.13 19.82
CA LYS A 90 1.28 7.95 21.14
C LYS A 90 2.80 7.69 21.03
N LEU A 91 3.30 7.40 19.83
CA LEU A 91 4.71 7.10 19.57
C LEU A 91 5.49 8.39 19.28
N ARG A 92 6.73 8.46 19.78
CA ARG A 92 7.67 9.53 19.42
C ARG A 92 8.08 9.41 17.94
N GLY A 93 8.39 10.53 17.28
CA GLY A 93 8.73 10.55 15.86
C GLY A 93 9.84 9.57 15.43
N ASP A 94 10.81 9.30 16.32
CA ASP A 94 11.86 8.31 16.06
C ASP A 94 11.39 6.86 16.21
N GLN A 95 10.45 6.59 17.12
CA GLN A 95 9.80 5.28 17.21
C GLN A 95 8.92 5.01 15.99
N LEU A 96 8.24 6.05 15.47
CA LEU A 96 7.43 5.92 14.26
C LEU A 96 8.29 5.60 13.04
N LYS A 97 9.49 6.19 12.92
CA LYS A 97 10.48 5.84 11.89
C LYS A 97 10.89 4.37 11.98
N ILE A 98 11.27 3.90 13.18
CA ILE A 98 11.70 2.52 13.39
C ILE A 98 10.58 1.53 13.07
N LEU A 99 9.34 1.84 13.47
CA LEU A 99 8.16 1.02 13.18
C LEU A 99 7.88 0.94 11.67
N LEU A 100 8.00 2.05 10.94
CA LEU A 100 7.83 2.07 9.50
C LEU A 100 8.94 1.27 8.80
N ALA A 101 10.19 1.45 9.23
CA ALA A 101 11.33 0.72 8.69
C ALA A 101 11.20 -0.79 8.92
N SER A 102 10.78 -1.22 10.12
CA SER A 102 10.56 -2.63 10.41
C SER A 102 9.41 -3.23 9.61
N LEU A 103 8.30 -2.48 9.44
CA LEU A 103 7.17 -2.92 8.62
C LEU A 103 7.58 -3.11 7.16
N VAL A 104 8.31 -2.16 6.58
CA VAL A 104 8.83 -2.27 5.21
C VAL A 104 9.77 -3.48 5.09
N LEU A 105 10.65 -3.69 6.07
CA LEU A 105 11.55 -4.85 6.08
C LEU A 105 10.78 -6.18 6.10
N VAL A 106 9.74 -6.29 6.94
CA VAL A 106 8.88 -7.49 7.00
C VAL A 106 8.18 -7.73 5.65
N VAL A 107 7.66 -6.68 5.01
CA VAL A 107 7.02 -6.82 3.69
C VAL A 107 8.03 -7.26 2.64
N MET A 108 9.26 -6.71 2.66
CA MET A 108 10.32 -7.16 1.76
C MET A 108 10.62 -8.65 1.95
N PHE A 109 10.73 -9.11 3.20
CA PHE A 109 10.91 -10.53 3.49
C PHE A 109 9.73 -11.38 3.03
N LYS A 110 8.48 -10.91 3.24
CA LYS A 110 7.28 -11.62 2.78
C LYS A 110 7.27 -11.77 1.27
N MET A 111 7.56 -10.69 0.53
CA MET A 111 7.66 -10.73 -0.93
C MET A 111 8.77 -11.66 -1.40
N LEU A 112 9.94 -11.59 -0.77
CA LEU A 112 11.06 -12.49 -1.10
C LEU A 112 10.70 -13.95 -0.84
N TYR A 113 10.04 -14.24 0.28
CA TYR A 113 9.58 -15.59 0.60
C TYR A 113 8.50 -16.08 -0.36
N GLU A 114 7.53 -15.25 -0.72
CA GLU A 114 6.48 -15.58 -1.69
C GLU A 114 7.08 -15.88 -3.08
N LEU A 115 8.12 -15.13 -3.47
CA LEU A 115 8.85 -15.32 -4.72
C LEU A 115 9.76 -16.57 -4.70
N LEU A 116 10.25 -16.98 -3.53
CA LEU A 116 11.02 -18.23 -3.33
C LEU A 116 10.12 -19.46 -3.14
N ALA A 117 8.94 -19.28 -2.55
CA ALA A 117 8.01 -20.37 -2.21
C ALA A 117 7.10 -20.76 -3.37
N GLN A 118 6.89 -19.88 -4.36
CA GLN A 118 6.09 -20.17 -5.53
C GLN A 118 6.99 -20.37 -6.77
N PRO A 119 7.25 -21.61 -7.22
CA PRO A 119 7.67 -21.84 -8.59
C PRO A 119 6.42 -21.68 -9.48
N GLU A 120 5.96 -20.43 -9.67
CA GLU A 120 4.83 -20.11 -10.57
C GLU A 120 5.09 -20.56 -12.02
N VAL A 121 6.35 -20.86 -12.36
CA VAL A 121 6.76 -21.37 -13.67
C VAL A 121 6.26 -22.79 -13.98
N LEU A 122 5.81 -23.59 -13.00
CA LEU A 122 5.38 -24.98 -13.24
C LEU A 122 3.85 -25.15 -13.38
N LEU A 123 3.04 -24.20 -12.90
CA LEU A 123 1.57 -24.26 -13.03
C LEU A 123 1.04 -23.59 -14.31
N ALA A 124 1.78 -22.62 -14.87
CA ALA A 124 1.41 -22.01 -16.15
C ALA A 124 1.57 -22.95 -17.36
N TYR A 125 2.35 -24.03 -17.24
CA TYR A 125 2.53 -25.02 -18.32
C TYR A 125 1.47 -26.15 -18.29
N VAL A 126 0.78 -26.34 -17.16
CA VAL A 126 -0.23 -27.40 -16.97
C VAL A 126 -1.66 -26.87 -17.14
N GLY A 127 -1.88 -25.55 -17.04
CA GLY A 127 -3.17 -24.90 -17.27
C GLY A 127 -3.47 -24.53 -18.73
N GLY A 128 -2.87 -25.24 -19.69
CA GLY A 128 -3.27 -25.16 -21.09
C GLY A 128 -4.56 -25.97 -21.30
N HIS A 129 -5.71 -25.33 -21.06
CA HIS A 129 -7.00 -25.50 -21.73
C HIS A 129 -8.02 -24.52 -21.14
#